data_AF-A0A1I8HJH8-F1
#
_entry.id   AF-A0A1I8HJH8-F1
#
_cell.length_a   1.000
_cell.length_b   1.000
_cell.length_c   1.000
_cell.angle_alpha   90.00
_cell.angle_beta   90.00
_cell.angle_gamma   90.00
#
_symmetry.space_group_name_H-M   'P 1'
#
loop_
_entity.id
_entity.type
_entity.pdbx_description
1 polymer ?
#
loop_
_entity_poly.entity_id
_entity_poly.type
_entity_poly.pdbx_seq_one_letter_code
_entity_poly.pdbx_strand_id
1 'polypeptide(L)'
;SSNTAAALAFAAATAGASNSPKISASERQGRATVASTSAAATAAAAAAAAAAAAANCGPISGGILDKRLSIICTAATMRVLNVVRHWVYKFGEDIESDASLRSDMIDLLEELVCNQSLFPPDHKAALQILLRLRDNSLSEPKPDLEALLTPKSVPSAECFDTLSALDIAEQITYIDHQIFRAIQSTEFLMQAWMKRDRNDKATHVHLVSKRFNEVSSLVISEIVSRTDMSDRVACMEKWAAIADICRCLHNYNGVLQICAAFVNSAVFRLKKTWERLSKSTRQMIEKLQTLVSSDGKFKNMRSALHTCDPPCIPYLGMYLTDLSFIEEGTSNVTDDGLINFCKMRMIAHVIREIQQYQQTPYRIEYNPKACDYLLDPSRQMDDETAYQASLRLEPRVSICPDAAHQTRIKAQH
;
A
#
# COMPACT_ATOMS: atom_id res chain seq x y z
N SER A 1 -2.99 20.28 -16.93
CA SER A 1 -3.94 19.34 -16.28
C SER A 1 -3.37 18.95 -14.93
N SER A 2 -4.03 19.34 -13.85
CA SER A 2 -3.58 19.14 -12.45
C SER A 2 -3.42 17.65 -12.07
N ASN A 3 -4.12 16.74 -12.74
CA ASN A 3 -4.03 15.29 -12.50
C ASN A 3 -2.75 14.67 -13.08
N THR A 4 -2.27 15.16 -14.23
CA THR A 4 -0.99 14.73 -14.80
C THR A 4 0.17 15.18 -13.91
N ALA A 5 0.08 16.35 -13.27
CA ALA A 5 1.09 16.83 -12.33
C ALA A 5 1.14 16.00 -11.03
N ALA A 6 0.01 15.47 -10.55
CA ALA A 6 -0.02 14.65 -9.35
C ALA A 6 0.49 13.21 -9.58
N ALA A 7 0.16 12.62 -10.74
CA ALA A 7 0.74 11.36 -11.19
C ALA A 7 2.24 11.51 -11.50
N LEU A 8 2.66 12.61 -12.14
CA LEU A 8 4.07 12.93 -12.39
C LEU A 8 4.82 13.25 -11.09
N ALA A 9 4.21 13.88 -10.08
CA ALA A 9 4.85 14.13 -8.79
C ALA A 9 5.09 12.83 -8.02
N PHE A 10 4.15 11.88 -8.07
CA PHE A 10 4.29 10.56 -7.47
C PHE A 10 5.25 9.65 -8.26
N ALA A 11 5.20 9.69 -9.59
CA ALA A 11 6.16 9.02 -10.44
C ALA A 11 7.58 9.61 -10.26
N ALA A 12 7.74 10.94 -10.22
CA ALA A 12 9.03 11.58 -9.97
C ALA A 12 9.58 11.27 -8.56
N ALA A 13 8.70 11.13 -7.55
CA ALA A 13 9.10 10.67 -6.22
C ALA A 13 9.60 9.21 -6.20
N THR A 14 9.25 8.39 -7.19
CA THR A 14 9.49 6.94 -7.19
C THR A 14 10.35 6.41 -8.34
N ALA A 15 10.64 7.18 -9.40
CA ALA A 15 11.18 6.69 -10.69
C ALA A 15 12.71 6.48 -10.81
N GLY A 16 13.51 6.53 -9.74
CA GLY A 16 14.96 6.29 -9.89
C GLY A 16 15.35 4.83 -9.69
N ALA A 17 15.15 3.96 -10.67
CA ALA A 17 15.70 2.61 -10.63
C ALA A 17 16.01 2.09 -12.04
N SER A 18 17.29 2.03 -12.39
CA SER A 18 17.77 1.10 -13.42
C SER A 18 19.21 0.70 -13.13
N ASN A 19 19.37 -0.62 -12.96
CA ASN A 19 20.59 -1.45 -13.02
C ASN A 19 21.36 -1.72 -11.73
N SER A 20 21.33 -2.99 -11.29
CA SER A 20 22.49 -3.76 -10.83
C SER A 20 22.21 -5.29 -10.90
N PRO A 21 23.24 -6.14 -11.08
CA PRO A 21 23.11 -7.53 -11.52
C PRO A 21 23.12 -8.58 -10.38
N LYS A 22 22.67 -9.78 -10.76
CA LYS A 22 22.47 -11.01 -9.97
C LYS A 22 23.74 -11.53 -9.28
N ILE A 23 23.61 -11.99 -8.03
CA ILE A 23 24.54 -12.91 -7.37
C ILE A 23 23.77 -14.14 -6.87
N SER A 24 24.28 -15.31 -7.24
CA SER A 24 23.80 -16.66 -6.94
C SER A 24 24.05 -17.06 -5.48
N ALA A 25 23.06 -17.69 -4.84
CA ALA A 25 23.21 -18.36 -3.54
C ALA A 25 23.06 -19.87 -3.68
N SER A 26 23.99 -20.62 -3.07
CA SER A 26 24.01 -22.08 -3.03
C SER A 26 23.22 -22.64 -1.84
N GLU A 27 22.58 -23.78 -2.07
CA GLU A 27 21.81 -24.59 -1.14
C GLU A 27 22.56 -25.02 0.13
N ARG A 28 21.85 -25.09 1.26
CA ARG A 28 22.12 -26.06 2.33
C ARG A 28 20.82 -26.62 2.92
N GLN A 29 20.76 -27.95 2.92
CA GLN A 29 19.71 -28.79 3.50
C GLN A 29 19.82 -28.92 5.03
N GLY A 30 18.64 -29.06 5.65
CA GLY A 30 18.37 -30.07 6.68
C GLY A 30 18.49 -29.63 8.15
N ARG A 31 17.38 -29.70 8.89
CA ARG A 31 17.03 -30.85 9.77
C ARG A 31 15.90 -30.44 10.73
N ALA A 32 14.81 -31.20 10.71
CA ALA A 32 13.68 -31.07 11.63
C ALA A 32 14.03 -31.63 13.02
N THR A 33 13.59 -30.97 14.09
CA THR A 33 13.56 -31.55 15.44
C THR A 33 12.23 -31.26 16.14
N VAL A 34 11.69 -32.34 16.68
CA VAL A 34 10.44 -32.47 17.42
C VAL A 34 10.68 -32.04 18.87
N ALA A 35 9.88 -31.13 19.41
CA ALA A 35 9.77 -30.91 20.85
C ALA A 35 8.43 -30.25 21.22
N SER A 36 7.43 -31.06 21.54
CA SER A 36 6.22 -30.60 22.24
C SER A 36 5.83 -31.66 23.27
N THR A 37 6.00 -31.34 24.56
CA THR A 37 5.35 -31.98 25.73
C THR A 37 5.97 -31.51 27.06
N SER A 38 7.23 -31.09 27.10
CA SER A 38 7.91 -30.71 28.35
C SER A 38 7.57 -29.31 28.88
N ALA A 39 7.27 -28.34 28.01
CA ALA A 39 7.04 -26.95 28.39
C ALA A 39 5.67 -26.69 29.06
N ALA A 40 4.65 -27.50 28.77
CA ALA A 40 3.32 -27.37 29.38
C ALA A 40 3.31 -27.85 30.84
N ALA A 41 4.12 -28.86 31.16
CA ALA A 41 4.23 -29.42 32.52
C ALA A 41 4.93 -28.47 33.50
N THR A 42 5.94 -27.72 33.04
CA THR A 42 6.64 -26.71 33.84
C THR A 42 5.80 -25.48 34.12
N ALA A 43 4.92 -25.07 33.20
CA ALA A 43 4.02 -23.92 33.40
C ALA A 43 2.94 -24.21 34.46
N ALA A 44 2.38 -25.41 34.48
CA ALA A 44 1.38 -25.82 35.48
C ALA A 44 1.98 -25.92 36.90
N ALA A 45 3.22 -26.42 37.01
CA ALA A 45 3.93 -26.51 38.28
C ALA A 45 4.28 -25.13 38.87
N ALA A 46 4.67 -24.18 38.02
CA ALA A 46 4.98 -22.80 38.44
C ALA A 46 3.73 -22.05 38.95
N ALA A 47 2.57 -22.23 38.29
CA ALA A 47 1.31 -21.62 38.71
C ALA A 47 0.81 -22.16 40.07
N ALA A 48 1.00 -23.46 40.33
CA ALA A 48 0.65 -24.07 41.61
C ALA A 48 1.56 -23.60 42.75
N ALA A 49 2.86 -23.43 42.48
CA ALA A 49 3.82 -22.89 43.45
C ALA A 49 3.52 -21.42 43.81
N ALA A 50 3.10 -20.61 42.85
CA ALA A 50 2.72 -19.20 43.08
C ALA A 50 1.45 -19.07 43.95
N ALA A 51 0.46 -19.96 43.77
CA ALA A 51 -0.75 -19.99 44.60
C ALA A 51 -0.44 -20.39 46.06
N ALA A 52 0.51 -21.30 46.28
CA ALA A 52 0.95 -21.70 47.62
C ALA A 52 1.78 -20.62 48.32
N ALA A 53 2.61 -19.87 47.58
CA ALA A 53 3.41 -18.77 48.13
C ALA A 53 2.55 -17.57 48.57
N ALA A 54 1.47 -17.26 47.84
CA ALA A 54 0.54 -16.18 48.19
C ALA A 54 -0.21 -16.42 49.52
N ALA A 55 -0.37 -17.68 49.94
CA ALA A 55 -1.04 -18.04 51.19
C ALA A 55 -0.14 -17.85 52.44
N ASN A 56 1.18 -17.69 52.28
CA ASN A 56 2.15 -17.68 53.38
C ASN A 56 2.74 -16.29 53.71
N CYS A 57 2.30 -15.22 53.03
CA CYS A 57 2.75 -13.86 53.36
C CYS A 57 1.93 -13.27 54.51
N GLY A 58 2.46 -13.36 55.73
CA GLY A 58 2.01 -12.56 56.87
C GLY A 58 2.14 -11.05 56.61
N PRO A 59 1.47 -10.19 57.38
CA PRO A 59 1.38 -8.76 57.07
C PRO A 59 2.75 -8.09 57.20
N ILE A 60 3.31 -7.65 56.07
CA ILE A 60 4.58 -6.93 56.02
C ILE A 60 4.39 -5.54 56.65
N SER A 61 5.10 -5.30 57.76
CA SER A 61 5.18 -4.01 58.44
C SER A 61 6.09 -3.06 57.64
N GLY A 62 5.62 -2.65 56.45
CA GLY A 62 6.26 -1.64 55.60
C GLY A 62 5.64 -0.26 55.84
N GLY A 63 6.48 0.77 55.93
CA GLY A 63 6.04 2.15 56.13
C GLY A 63 5.09 2.61 55.01
N ILE A 64 4.33 3.70 55.25
CA ILE A 64 3.41 4.28 54.25
C ILE A 64 4.12 4.58 52.91
N LEU A 65 5.42 4.89 52.96
CA LEU A 65 6.27 5.13 51.80
C LEU A 65 6.54 3.85 50.98
N ASP A 66 6.82 2.72 51.64
CA ASP A 66 7.07 1.42 50.98
C ASP A 66 5.80 0.88 50.32
N LYS A 67 4.65 1.06 50.98
CA LYS A 67 3.35 0.74 50.38
C LYS A 67 3.06 1.60 49.16
N ARG A 68 3.38 2.91 49.20
CA ARG A 68 3.24 3.81 48.06
C ARG A 68 4.17 3.45 46.90
N LEU A 69 5.44 3.15 47.18
CA LEU A 69 6.41 2.73 46.17
C LEU A 69 6.01 1.40 45.53
N SER A 70 5.57 0.42 46.33
CA SER A 70 5.04 -0.85 45.84
C SER A 70 3.87 -0.66 44.87
N ILE A 71 2.89 0.19 45.22
CA ILE A 71 1.73 0.49 44.34
C ILE A 71 2.18 1.15 43.03
N ILE A 72 3.12 2.10 43.08
CA ILE A 72 3.66 2.78 41.90
C ILE A 72 4.41 1.79 40.99
N CYS A 73 5.25 0.93 41.57
CA CYS A 73 5.96 -0.11 40.84
C CYS A 73 5.00 -1.08 40.14
N THR A 74 3.96 -1.58 40.83
CA THR A 74 2.95 -2.45 40.21
C THR A 74 2.24 -1.75 39.04
N ALA A 75 1.83 -0.49 39.23
CA ALA A 75 1.19 0.28 38.16
C ALA A 75 2.12 0.54 36.97
N ALA A 76 3.42 0.77 37.21
CA ALA A 76 4.42 0.93 36.17
C ALA A 76 4.64 -0.38 35.41
N THR A 77 4.80 -1.50 36.11
CA THR A 77 4.98 -2.84 35.52
C THR A 77 3.80 -3.21 34.61
N MET A 78 2.56 -2.99 35.07
CA MET A 78 1.36 -3.18 34.26
C MET A 78 1.41 -2.39 32.95
N ARG A 79 1.85 -1.12 33.00
CA ARG A 79 1.96 -0.27 31.80
C ARG A 79 3.05 -0.74 30.85
N VAL A 80 4.21 -1.15 31.37
CA VAL A 80 5.29 -1.72 30.56
C VAL A 80 4.81 -3.00 29.86
N LEU A 81 4.19 -3.92 30.61
CA LEU A 81 3.62 -5.14 30.03
C LEU A 81 2.53 -4.85 28.98
N ASN A 82 1.74 -3.78 29.18
CA ASN A 82 0.76 -3.35 28.17
C ASN A 82 1.43 -2.85 26.89
N VAL A 83 2.53 -2.09 26.99
CA VAL A 83 3.32 -1.64 25.82
C VAL A 83 3.93 -2.84 25.10
N VAL A 84 4.58 -3.75 25.83
CA VAL A 84 5.18 -4.97 25.27
C VAL A 84 4.11 -5.82 24.59
N ARG A 85 2.96 -6.04 25.24
CA ARG A 85 1.84 -6.77 24.62
C ARG A 85 1.39 -6.09 23.34
N HIS A 86 1.23 -4.77 23.33
CA HIS A 86 0.80 -4.06 22.14
C HIS A 86 1.83 -4.19 21.01
N TRP A 87 3.13 -4.08 21.32
CA TRP A 87 4.22 -4.27 20.38
C TRP A 87 4.17 -5.66 19.74
N VAL A 88 4.14 -6.72 20.55
CA VAL A 88 4.12 -8.12 20.06
C VAL A 88 2.91 -8.42 19.19
N TYR A 89 1.72 -7.93 19.56
CA TYR A 89 0.48 -8.28 18.87
C TYR A 89 0.17 -7.40 17.64
N LYS A 90 0.65 -6.16 17.60
CA LYS A 90 0.35 -5.22 16.51
C LYS A 90 1.54 -4.93 15.60
N PHE A 91 2.75 -5.10 16.11
CA PHE A 91 4.00 -4.81 15.42
C PHE A 91 5.00 -5.97 15.62
N GLY A 92 4.50 -7.20 15.63
CA GLY A 92 5.32 -8.41 15.82
C GLY A 92 6.41 -8.58 14.76
N GLU A 93 6.23 -7.98 13.59
CA GLU A 93 7.19 -7.94 12.49
C GLU A 93 8.53 -7.30 12.90
N ASP A 94 8.50 -6.24 13.73
CA ASP A 94 9.71 -5.60 14.24
C ASP A 94 10.57 -6.63 14.99
N ILE A 95 9.91 -7.50 15.76
CA ILE A 95 10.53 -8.52 16.60
C ILE A 95 10.95 -9.75 15.78
N GLU A 96 10.19 -10.10 14.74
CA GLU A 96 10.60 -11.16 13.79
C GLU A 96 11.83 -10.75 12.97
N SER A 97 11.92 -9.48 12.61
CA SER A 97 13.02 -8.94 11.80
C SER A 97 14.34 -8.80 12.58
N ASP A 98 14.27 -8.71 13.91
CA ASP A 98 15.42 -8.52 14.80
C ASP A 98 15.53 -9.65 15.83
N ALA A 99 16.39 -10.63 15.54
CA ALA A 99 16.63 -11.77 16.42
C ALA A 99 17.21 -11.39 17.79
N SER A 100 17.97 -10.29 17.86
CA SER A 100 18.54 -9.81 19.13
C SER A 100 17.45 -9.23 20.02
N LEU A 101 16.62 -8.34 19.47
CA LEU A 101 15.44 -7.80 20.16
C LEU A 101 14.52 -8.92 20.65
N ARG A 102 14.27 -9.94 19.82
CA ARG A 102 13.46 -11.10 20.21
C ARG A 102 14.05 -11.85 21.40
N SER A 103 15.36 -12.10 21.40
CA SER A 103 16.05 -12.76 22.52
C SER A 103 15.94 -11.94 23.79
N ASP A 104 16.28 -10.65 23.73
CA ASP A 104 16.25 -9.75 24.88
C ASP A 104 14.84 -9.61 25.48
N MET A 105 13.81 -9.57 24.63
CA MET A 105 12.41 -9.56 25.08
C MET A 105 12.00 -10.87 25.75
N ILE A 106 12.47 -12.01 25.24
CA ILE A 106 12.21 -13.33 25.84
C ILE A 106 12.89 -13.41 27.21
N ASP A 107 14.17 -13.04 27.31
CA ASP A 107 14.94 -13.08 28.56
C ASP A 107 14.28 -12.18 29.63
N LEU A 108 13.88 -10.96 29.26
CA LEU A 108 13.15 -10.05 30.16
C LEU A 108 11.84 -10.68 30.68
N LEU A 109 11.07 -11.32 29.81
CA LEU A 109 9.79 -11.92 30.20
C LEU A 109 9.98 -13.19 31.04
N GLU A 110 11.02 -13.97 30.79
CA GLU A 110 11.40 -15.12 31.61
C GLU A 110 11.78 -14.70 33.04
N GLU A 111 12.59 -13.66 33.18
CA GLU A 111 12.92 -13.06 34.48
C GLU A 111 11.66 -12.58 35.21
N LEU A 112 10.75 -11.89 34.52
CA LEU A 112 9.49 -11.42 35.10
C LEU A 112 8.58 -12.57 35.54
N VAL A 113 8.49 -13.65 34.76
CA VAL A 113 7.71 -14.85 35.13
C VAL A 113 8.33 -15.59 36.31
N CYS A 114 9.64 -15.52 36.52
CA CYS A 114 10.30 -16.11 37.68
C CYS A 114 10.17 -15.26 38.96
N ASN A 115 9.74 -14.00 38.85
CA ASN A 115 9.63 -13.09 39.97
C ASN A 115 8.38 -13.38 40.83
N GLN A 116 8.59 -13.97 42.01
CA GLN A 116 7.52 -14.32 42.97
C GLN A 116 6.82 -13.10 43.60
N SER A 117 7.43 -11.91 43.53
CA SER A 117 6.83 -10.66 44.03
C SER A 117 5.91 -9.97 43.02
N LEU A 118 5.85 -10.49 41.80
CA LEU A 118 5.02 -9.94 40.74
C LEU A 118 3.53 -10.21 41.02
N PHE A 119 2.69 -9.22 40.74
CA PHE A 119 1.25 -9.35 40.95
C PHE A 119 0.66 -10.42 40.01
N PRO A 120 -0.27 -11.29 40.44
CA PRO A 120 -0.72 -12.43 39.63
C PRO A 120 -1.26 -12.10 38.22
N PRO A 121 -1.99 -10.99 38.00
CA PRO A 121 -2.39 -10.55 36.66
C PRO A 121 -1.20 -10.18 35.76
N ASP A 122 -0.17 -9.54 36.32
CA ASP A 122 1.06 -9.20 35.59
C ASP A 122 1.84 -10.45 35.22
N HIS A 123 1.89 -11.42 36.14
CA HIS A 123 2.50 -12.73 35.89
C HIS A 123 1.81 -13.45 34.73
N LYS A 124 0.48 -13.51 34.76
CA LYS A 124 -0.33 -14.07 33.66
C LYS A 124 -0.10 -13.33 32.35
N ALA A 125 0.00 -12.01 32.39
CA ALA A 125 0.28 -11.17 31.22
C ALA A 125 1.66 -11.48 30.61
N ALA A 126 2.71 -11.48 31.43
CA ALA A 126 4.07 -11.79 30.99
C ALA A 126 4.15 -13.20 30.38
N LEU A 127 3.53 -14.20 31.01
CA LEU A 127 3.48 -15.57 30.50
C LEU A 127 2.76 -15.65 29.14
N GLN A 128 1.62 -14.96 28.97
CA GLN A 128 0.91 -14.95 27.69
C GLN A 128 1.73 -14.32 26.56
N ILE A 129 2.45 -13.24 26.86
CA ILE A 129 3.34 -12.59 25.89
C ILE A 129 4.50 -13.51 25.55
N LEU A 130 5.13 -14.14 26.54
CA LEU A 130 6.25 -15.08 26.35
C LEU A 130 5.84 -16.27 25.49
N LEU A 131 4.66 -16.85 25.74
CA LEU A 131 4.13 -17.94 24.91
C LEU A 131 3.91 -17.49 23.47
N ARG A 132 3.39 -16.28 23.25
CA ARG A 132 3.24 -15.72 21.91
C ARG A 132 4.59 -15.50 21.25
N LEU A 133 5.57 -14.95 21.96
CA LEU A 133 6.93 -14.74 21.45
C LEU A 133 7.68 -16.04 21.14
N ARG A 134 7.35 -17.15 21.79
CA ARG A 134 7.93 -18.47 21.46
C ARG A 134 7.22 -19.16 20.31
N ASP A 135 6.05 -18.68 19.91
CA ASP A 135 5.43 -19.06 18.64
C ASP A 135 6.28 -18.52 17.47
N ASN A 136 6.43 -19.31 16.41
CA ASN A 136 7.30 -18.96 15.29
C ASN A 136 6.66 -17.94 14.33
N SER A 137 5.37 -17.62 14.50
CA SER A 137 4.63 -16.67 13.66
C SER A 137 3.90 -15.64 14.52
N LEU A 138 4.53 -14.48 14.71
CA LEU A 138 3.97 -13.31 15.37
C LEU A 138 3.08 -12.51 14.43
N SER A 139 3.39 -12.53 13.14
CA SER A 139 2.73 -11.74 12.10
C SER A 139 1.71 -12.56 11.31
N GLU A 140 0.67 -11.90 10.78
CA GLU A 140 -0.27 -12.54 9.86
C GLU A 140 0.46 -13.00 8.59
N PRO A 141 0.05 -14.12 7.98
CA PRO A 141 0.63 -14.57 6.72
C PRO A 141 0.43 -13.49 5.66
N LYS A 142 1.54 -12.93 5.20
CA LYS A 142 1.54 -11.93 4.14
C LYS A 142 1.09 -12.55 2.82
N PRO A 143 0.39 -11.78 1.96
CA PRO A 143 0.16 -12.23 0.60
C PRO A 143 1.51 -12.46 -0.09
N ASP A 144 1.67 -13.60 -0.74
CA ASP A 144 2.84 -13.87 -1.59
C ASP A 144 2.73 -13.00 -2.85
N LEU A 145 3.21 -11.77 -2.74
CA LEU A 145 3.16 -10.78 -3.81
C LEU A 145 4.13 -11.13 -4.94
N GLU A 146 5.23 -11.82 -4.66
CA GLU A 146 6.14 -12.28 -5.70
C GLU A 146 5.43 -13.31 -6.59
N ALA A 147 4.80 -14.33 -6.00
CA ALA A 147 4.03 -15.30 -6.78
C ALA A 147 2.84 -14.67 -7.51
N LEU A 148 2.14 -13.72 -6.88
CA LEU A 148 0.98 -13.06 -7.48
C LEU A 148 1.35 -12.18 -8.69
N LEU A 149 2.46 -11.44 -8.61
CA LEU A 149 2.83 -10.45 -9.61
C LEU A 149 3.81 -10.99 -10.66
N THR A 150 4.32 -12.20 -10.49
CA THR A 150 5.21 -12.83 -11.47
C THR A 150 4.46 -13.06 -12.79
N PRO A 151 4.86 -12.40 -13.90
CA PRO A 151 4.24 -12.65 -15.18
C PRO A 151 4.47 -14.09 -15.62
N LYS A 152 3.45 -14.72 -16.20
CA LYS A 152 3.63 -16.05 -16.80
C LYS A 152 4.54 -15.95 -18.03
N SER A 153 5.38 -16.97 -18.22
CA SER A 153 6.29 -17.08 -19.37
C SER A 153 5.55 -17.20 -20.72
N VAL A 154 4.29 -17.65 -20.69
CA VAL A 154 3.44 -17.76 -21.88
C VAL A 154 2.46 -16.58 -21.89
N PRO A 155 2.36 -15.81 -23.00
CA PRO A 155 1.38 -14.74 -23.13
C PRO A 155 -0.05 -15.24 -22.89
N SER A 156 -0.86 -14.48 -22.17
CA SER A 156 -2.26 -14.84 -21.94
C SER A 156 -3.00 -14.99 -23.28
N ALA A 157 -3.72 -16.09 -23.44
CA ALA A 157 -4.60 -16.30 -24.60
C ALA A 157 -5.83 -15.38 -24.56
N GLU A 158 -6.16 -14.86 -23.38
CA GLU A 158 -7.24 -13.90 -23.19
C GLU A 158 -6.79 -12.50 -23.60
N CYS A 159 -7.71 -11.72 -24.15
CA CYS A 159 -7.43 -10.35 -24.56
C CYS A 159 -8.47 -9.40 -23.97
N PHE A 160 -8.20 -8.10 -24.09
CA PHE A 160 -9.10 -7.06 -23.61
C PHE A 160 -10.53 -7.25 -24.09
N ASP A 161 -10.75 -7.78 -25.30
CA ASP A 161 -12.08 -7.92 -25.89
C ASP A 161 -12.87 -9.13 -25.34
N THR A 162 -12.19 -10.19 -24.88
CA THR A 162 -12.86 -11.40 -24.35
C THR A 162 -13.25 -11.28 -22.89
N LEU A 163 -12.48 -10.54 -22.10
CA LEU A 163 -12.73 -10.35 -20.67
C LEU A 163 -13.87 -9.36 -20.43
N SER A 164 -14.72 -9.58 -19.43
CA SER A 164 -15.75 -8.60 -19.08
C SER A 164 -15.12 -7.37 -18.39
N ALA A 165 -15.81 -6.22 -18.44
CA ALA A 165 -15.37 -5.03 -17.70
C ALA A 165 -15.35 -5.28 -16.18
N LEU A 166 -16.25 -6.12 -15.68
CA LEU A 166 -16.31 -6.51 -14.27
C LEU A 166 -15.09 -7.34 -13.89
N ASP A 167 -14.74 -8.38 -14.66
CA ASP A 167 -13.57 -9.23 -14.39
C ASP A 167 -12.29 -8.40 -14.30
N ILE A 168 -12.11 -7.44 -15.23
CA ILE A 168 -10.93 -6.57 -15.24
C ILE A 168 -10.93 -5.67 -14.00
N ALA A 169 -12.05 -5.01 -13.67
CA ALA A 169 -12.14 -4.11 -12.52
C ALA A 169 -11.94 -4.84 -11.18
N GLU A 170 -12.53 -6.03 -11.03
CA GLU A 170 -12.37 -6.88 -9.86
C GLU A 170 -10.91 -7.31 -9.70
N GLN A 171 -10.23 -7.74 -10.77
CA GLN A 171 -8.84 -8.16 -10.65
C GLN A 171 -7.85 -6.99 -10.50
N ILE A 172 -8.12 -5.80 -11.07
CA ILE A 172 -7.36 -4.58 -10.71
C ILE A 172 -7.50 -4.33 -9.20
N THR A 173 -8.72 -4.38 -8.68
CA THR A 173 -9.00 -4.15 -7.26
C THR A 173 -8.37 -5.23 -6.37
N TYR A 174 -8.41 -6.49 -6.77
CA TYR A 174 -7.77 -7.59 -6.06
C TYR A 174 -6.26 -7.38 -5.96
N ILE A 175 -5.58 -7.12 -7.09
CA ILE A 175 -4.13 -6.92 -7.11
C ILE A 175 -3.74 -5.68 -6.30
N ASP A 176 -4.39 -4.54 -6.54
CA ASP A 176 -4.13 -3.30 -5.80
C ASP A 176 -4.34 -3.49 -4.29
N HIS A 177 -5.39 -4.22 -3.87
CA HIS A 177 -5.65 -4.48 -2.47
C HIS A 177 -4.57 -5.34 -1.82
N GLN A 178 -4.10 -6.38 -2.51
CA GLN A 178 -3.06 -7.27 -2.01
C GLN A 178 -1.73 -6.53 -1.82
N ILE A 179 -1.38 -5.61 -2.73
CA ILE A 179 -0.22 -4.75 -2.57
C ILE A 179 -0.46 -3.77 -1.41
N PHE A 180 -1.62 -3.11 -1.36
CA PHE A 180 -1.95 -2.10 -0.36
C PHE A 180 -1.92 -2.64 1.07
N ARG A 181 -2.45 -3.85 1.32
CA ARG A 181 -2.44 -4.47 2.65
C ARG A 181 -1.05 -4.93 3.11
N ALA A 182 -0.11 -5.11 2.19
CA ALA A 182 1.25 -5.56 2.51
C ALA A 182 2.15 -4.43 2.99
N ILE A 183 1.75 -3.16 2.76
CA ILE A 183 2.55 -1.99 3.14
C ILE A 183 2.61 -1.89 4.66
N GLN A 184 3.83 -1.88 5.19
CA GLN A 184 4.08 -1.76 6.62
C GLN A 184 4.17 -0.30 7.05
N SER A 185 3.88 -0.05 8.34
CA SER A 185 4.02 1.30 8.92
C SER A 185 5.45 1.82 8.88
N THR A 186 6.43 0.94 8.99
CA THR A 186 7.86 1.25 8.93
C THR A 186 8.28 1.85 7.59
N GLU A 187 7.63 1.46 6.50
CA GLU A 187 7.87 2.01 5.15
C GLU A 187 7.46 3.49 5.03
N PHE A 188 6.60 3.97 5.93
CA PHE A 188 6.15 5.37 5.98
C PHE A 188 6.99 6.25 6.91
N LEU A 189 7.91 5.68 7.68
CA LEU A 189 8.69 6.46 8.64
C LEU A 189 9.89 7.12 7.98
N MET A 190 10.20 8.34 8.42
CA MET A 190 11.41 9.08 8.01
C MET A 190 11.55 9.22 6.48
N GLN A 191 10.44 9.30 5.76
CA GLN A 191 10.42 9.36 4.29
C GLN A 191 11.25 8.24 3.64
N ALA A 192 11.16 7.01 4.15
CA ALA A 192 11.97 5.88 3.66
C ALA A 192 11.87 5.70 2.13
N TRP A 193 10.70 5.95 1.54
CA TRP A 193 10.46 5.88 0.10
C TRP A 193 11.23 6.92 -0.74
N MET A 194 11.72 8.01 -0.13
CA MET A 194 12.52 9.05 -0.80
C MET A 194 14.03 8.84 -0.66
N LYS A 195 14.47 7.89 0.18
CA LYS A 195 15.90 7.70 0.50
C LYS A 195 16.61 6.82 -0.53
N ARG A 196 17.95 6.80 -0.46
CA ARG A 196 18.81 6.02 -1.38
C ARG A 196 18.57 4.51 -1.28
N ASP A 197 18.20 4.03 -0.11
CA ASP A 197 17.90 2.64 0.24
C ASP A 197 16.39 2.31 0.19
N ARG A 198 15.60 3.11 -0.54
CA ARG A 198 14.15 2.95 -0.64
C ARG A 198 13.68 1.58 -1.13
N ASN A 199 14.47 0.90 -1.96
CA ASN A 199 14.09 -0.41 -2.51
C ASN A 199 14.10 -1.49 -1.42
N ASP A 200 14.92 -1.31 -0.38
CA ASP A 200 15.05 -2.24 0.75
C ASP A 200 14.12 -1.82 1.91
N LYS A 201 13.88 -0.51 2.08
CA LYS A 201 13.13 0.03 3.23
C LYS A 201 11.66 0.37 2.95
N ALA A 202 11.26 0.49 1.69
CA ALA A 202 9.92 0.90 1.28
C ALA A 202 9.46 0.13 0.03
N THR A 203 9.71 -1.19 0.03
CA THR A 203 9.48 -2.09 -1.10
C THR A 203 8.03 -2.05 -1.58
N HIS A 204 7.04 -2.11 -0.68
CA HIS A 204 5.63 -2.16 -1.06
C HIS A 204 5.11 -0.78 -1.46
N VAL A 205 5.60 0.30 -0.82
CA VAL A 205 5.29 1.67 -1.27
C VAL A 205 5.74 1.89 -2.72
N HIS A 206 6.95 1.44 -3.06
CA HIS A 206 7.44 1.51 -4.43
C HIS A 206 6.62 0.62 -5.37
N LEU A 207 6.22 -0.57 -4.91
CA LEU A 207 5.40 -1.51 -5.67
C LEU A 207 4.03 -0.93 -6.04
N VAL A 208 3.36 -0.21 -5.13
CA VAL A 208 2.11 0.52 -5.46
C VAL A 208 2.34 1.50 -6.60
N SER A 209 3.44 2.25 -6.57
CA SER A 209 3.74 3.21 -7.63
C SER A 209 4.06 2.56 -8.96
N LYS A 210 4.87 1.51 -8.93
CA LYS A 210 5.18 0.71 -10.12
C LYS A 210 3.88 0.18 -10.74
N ARG A 211 3.02 -0.44 -9.94
CA ARG A 211 1.74 -0.99 -10.39
C ARG A 211 0.80 0.07 -10.94
N PHE A 212 0.74 1.24 -10.30
CA PHE A 212 -0.03 2.39 -10.78
C PHE A 212 0.36 2.76 -12.21
N ASN A 213 1.66 2.88 -12.47
CA ASN A 213 2.17 3.23 -13.79
C ASN A 213 1.93 2.11 -14.81
N GLU A 214 2.14 0.85 -14.43
CA GLU A 214 1.86 -0.32 -15.28
C GLU A 214 0.40 -0.37 -15.75
N VAL A 215 -0.57 -0.15 -14.85
CA VAL A 215 -2.00 -0.13 -15.22
C VAL A 215 -2.30 1.05 -16.14
N SER A 216 -1.80 2.25 -15.81
CA SER A 216 -1.99 3.42 -16.69
C SER A 216 -1.39 3.20 -18.08
N SER A 217 -0.18 2.65 -18.18
CA SER A 217 0.48 2.34 -19.45
C SER A 217 -0.26 1.26 -20.24
N LEU A 218 -0.81 0.24 -19.58
CA LEU A 218 -1.65 -0.77 -20.24
C LEU A 218 -2.89 -0.13 -20.89
N VAL A 219 -3.59 0.74 -20.17
CA VAL A 219 -4.78 1.44 -20.69
C VAL A 219 -4.41 2.32 -21.90
N ILE A 220 -3.32 3.08 -21.81
CA ILE A 220 -2.82 3.92 -22.91
C ILE A 220 -2.53 3.05 -24.14
N SER A 221 -1.78 1.96 -23.93
CA SER A 221 -1.33 1.04 -24.98
C SER A 221 -2.49 0.37 -25.70
N GLU A 222 -3.50 -0.11 -24.96
CA GLU A 222 -4.73 -0.65 -25.54
C GLU A 222 -5.43 0.38 -26.44
N ILE A 223 -5.60 1.62 -25.99
CA ILE A 223 -6.28 2.66 -26.76
C ILE A 223 -5.51 2.99 -28.04
N VAL A 224 -4.19 3.23 -27.94
CA VAL A 224 -3.39 3.68 -29.10
C VAL A 224 -3.02 2.56 -30.07
N SER A 225 -3.21 1.29 -29.67
CA SER A 225 -3.05 0.13 -30.55
C SER A 225 -4.26 -0.12 -31.45
N ARG A 226 -5.45 0.42 -31.12
CA ARG A 226 -6.64 0.30 -31.97
C ARG A 226 -6.55 1.26 -33.15
N THR A 227 -6.25 0.72 -34.33
CA THR A 227 -6.16 1.49 -35.58
C THR A 227 -7.53 1.94 -36.09
N ASP A 228 -8.52 1.05 -36.03
CA ASP A 228 -9.91 1.37 -36.38
C ASP A 228 -10.55 2.35 -35.39
N MET A 229 -11.32 3.30 -35.90
CA MET A 229 -11.97 4.34 -35.08
C MET A 229 -13.07 3.77 -34.19
N SER A 230 -13.88 2.84 -34.71
CA SER A 230 -14.97 2.22 -33.97
C SER A 230 -14.44 1.37 -32.82
N ASP A 231 -13.42 0.56 -33.10
CA ASP A 231 -12.78 -0.28 -32.08
C ASP A 231 -12.10 0.56 -31.00
N ARG A 232 -11.46 1.66 -31.37
CA ARG A 232 -10.82 2.57 -30.42
C ARG A 232 -11.83 3.29 -29.52
N VAL A 233 -12.97 3.71 -30.08
CA VAL A 233 -14.09 4.28 -29.32
C VAL A 233 -14.63 3.25 -28.34
N ALA A 234 -14.91 2.01 -28.79
CA ALA A 234 -15.38 0.93 -27.94
C ALA A 234 -14.39 0.60 -26.81
N CYS A 235 -13.08 0.62 -27.10
CA CYS A 235 -12.03 0.43 -26.12
C CYS A 235 -12.07 1.51 -25.01
N MET A 236 -12.16 2.79 -25.39
CA MET A 236 -12.29 3.89 -24.43
C MET A 236 -13.58 3.82 -23.61
N GLU A 237 -14.70 3.44 -24.21
CA GLU A 237 -15.98 3.27 -23.50
C GLU A 237 -15.91 2.13 -22.48
N LYS A 238 -15.27 1.01 -22.83
CA LYS A 238 -15.06 -0.10 -21.90
C LYS A 238 -14.14 0.28 -20.75
N TRP A 239 -13.03 1.00 -20.99
CA TRP A 239 -12.18 1.51 -19.91
C TRP A 239 -12.89 2.51 -19.00
N ALA A 240 -13.79 3.34 -19.54
CA ALA A 240 -14.63 4.21 -18.73
C ALA A 240 -15.58 3.41 -17.82
N ALA A 241 -16.17 2.32 -18.34
CA ALA A 241 -17.00 1.41 -17.55
C ALA A 241 -16.17 0.70 -16.46
N ILE A 242 -14.97 0.20 -16.76
CA ILE A 242 -14.06 -0.40 -15.79
C ILE A 242 -13.75 0.60 -14.66
N ALA A 243 -13.47 1.87 -14.99
CA ALA A 243 -13.22 2.90 -13.99
C ALA A 243 -14.43 3.20 -13.10
N ASP A 244 -15.65 3.21 -13.66
CA ASP A 244 -16.86 3.38 -12.84
C ASP A 244 -17.14 2.16 -11.94
N ILE A 245 -16.82 0.95 -12.40
CA ILE A 245 -16.88 -0.26 -11.56
C ILE A 245 -15.85 -0.16 -10.42
N CYS A 246 -14.61 0.26 -10.68
CA CYS A 246 -13.61 0.53 -9.63
C CYS A 246 -14.13 1.54 -8.59
N ARG A 247 -14.84 2.59 -9.04
CA ARG A 247 -15.51 3.55 -8.14
C ARG A 247 -16.56 2.87 -7.26
N CYS A 248 -17.41 2.02 -7.84
CA CYS A 248 -18.41 1.25 -7.10
C CYS A 248 -17.79 0.26 -6.11
N LEU A 249 -16.60 -0.26 -6.40
CA LEU A 249 -15.80 -1.09 -5.49
C LEU A 249 -14.99 -0.26 -4.47
N HIS A 250 -15.15 1.06 -4.43
CA HIS A 250 -14.34 1.98 -3.61
C HIS A 250 -12.83 1.85 -3.81
N ASN A 251 -12.40 1.39 -4.99
CA ASN A 251 -11.00 1.39 -5.41
C ASN A 251 -10.66 2.73 -6.09
N TYR A 252 -10.45 3.77 -5.29
CA TYR A 252 -10.13 5.10 -5.78
C TYR A 252 -8.74 5.18 -6.44
N ASN A 253 -7.81 4.31 -6.03
CA ASN A 253 -6.53 4.13 -6.71
C ASN A 253 -6.73 3.69 -8.17
N GLY A 254 -7.54 2.65 -8.40
CA GLY A 254 -7.89 2.15 -9.73
C GLY A 254 -8.63 3.18 -10.60
N VAL A 255 -9.53 3.96 -10.00
CA VAL A 255 -10.19 5.08 -10.71
C VAL A 255 -9.14 6.08 -11.21
N LEU A 256 -8.17 6.44 -10.36
CA LEU A 256 -7.12 7.38 -10.72
C LEU A 256 -6.13 6.82 -11.74
N GLN A 257 -5.76 5.53 -11.65
CA GLN A 257 -4.92 4.86 -12.65
C GLN A 257 -5.51 5.00 -14.06
N ILE A 258 -6.81 4.71 -14.23
CA ILE A 258 -7.48 4.79 -15.53
C ILE A 258 -7.70 6.25 -15.96
N CYS A 259 -8.06 7.14 -15.02
CA CYS A 259 -8.19 8.57 -15.33
C CYS A 259 -6.85 9.19 -15.75
N ALA A 260 -5.72 8.76 -15.18
CA ALA A 260 -4.38 9.19 -15.54
C ALA A 260 -4.06 8.85 -17.01
N ALA A 261 -4.45 7.65 -17.47
CA ALA A 261 -4.33 7.25 -18.86
C ALA A 261 -5.14 8.16 -19.81
N PHE A 262 -6.38 8.52 -19.45
CA PHE A 262 -7.19 9.42 -20.28
C PHE A 262 -6.62 10.84 -20.42
N VAL A 263 -5.90 11.32 -19.41
CA VAL A 263 -5.22 12.63 -19.45
C VAL A 263 -3.76 12.56 -19.95
N ASN A 264 -3.25 11.35 -20.24
CA ASN A 264 -1.94 11.18 -20.86
C ASN A 264 -1.92 11.84 -22.24
N SER A 265 -0.78 12.43 -22.62
CA SER A 265 -0.62 13.19 -23.85
C SER A 265 -0.94 12.38 -25.12
N ALA A 266 -0.68 11.08 -25.12
CA ALA A 266 -0.96 10.17 -26.24
C ALA A 266 -2.47 9.95 -26.44
N VAL A 267 -3.26 9.92 -25.36
CA VAL A 267 -4.72 9.70 -25.43
C VAL A 267 -5.49 11.02 -25.52
N PHE A 268 -5.13 12.01 -24.70
CA PHE A 268 -5.82 13.30 -24.62
C PHE A 268 -5.85 14.07 -25.95
N ARG A 269 -4.86 13.83 -26.82
CA ARG A 269 -4.74 14.47 -28.13
C ARG A 269 -5.64 13.89 -29.22
N LEU A 270 -6.23 12.71 -29.03
CA LEU A 270 -7.07 12.01 -30.02
C LEU A 270 -8.46 12.66 -30.16
N LYS A 271 -8.51 13.94 -30.53
CA LYS A 271 -9.73 14.76 -30.49
C LYS A 271 -10.87 14.16 -31.32
N LYS A 272 -10.58 13.57 -32.48
CA LYS A 272 -11.61 12.95 -33.32
C LYS A 272 -12.23 11.74 -32.62
N THR A 273 -11.41 10.95 -31.93
CA THR A 273 -11.87 9.80 -31.14
C THR A 273 -12.75 10.28 -29.96
N TRP A 274 -12.32 11.31 -29.23
CA TRP A 274 -13.10 11.90 -28.13
C TRP A 274 -14.47 12.43 -28.59
N GLU A 275 -14.55 13.05 -29.78
CA GLU A 275 -15.80 13.55 -30.35
C GLU A 275 -16.81 12.43 -30.69
N ARG A 276 -16.31 11.23 -31.01
CA ARG A 276 -17.12 10.05 -31.34
C ARG A 276 -17.67 9.31 -30.12
N LEU A 277 -17.10 9.52 -28.93
CA LEU A 277 -17.62 8.93 -27.70
C LEU A 277 -19.06 9.39 -27.41
N SER A 278 -19.86 8.48 -26.87
CA SER A 278 -21.21 8.83 -26.42
C SER A 278 -21.18 9.97 -25.39
N LYS A 279 -22.24 10.81 -25.38
CA LYS A 279 -22.36 11.90 -24.39
C LYS A 279 -22.34 11.36 -22.96
N SER A 280 -22.96 10.19 -22.74
CA SER A 280 -23.00 9.53 -21.43
C SER A 280 -21.60 9.12 -20.96
N THR A 281 -20.81 8.48 -21.84
CA THR A 281 -19.44 8.08 -21.52
C THR A 281 -18.58 9.30 -21.16
N ARG A 282 -18.65 10.38 -21.95
CA ARG A 282 -17.87 11.59 -21.66
C ARG A 282 -18.21 12.20 -20.30
N GLN A 283 -19.50 12.31 -19.96
CA GLN A 283 -19.94 12.79 -18.65
C GLN A 283 -19.49 11.88 -17.51
N MET A 284 -19.48 10.57 -17.71
CA MET A 284 -18.96 9.60 -16.73
C MET A 284 -17.46 9.83 -16.50
N ILE A 285 -16.65 9.94 -17.56
CA ILE A 285 -15.21 10.22 -17.46
C ILE A 285 -14.97 11.55 -16.72
N GLU A 286 -15.71 12.61 -17.04
CA GLU A 286 -15.59 13.91 -16.38
C GLU A 286 -15.92 13.84 -14.87
N LYS A 287 -16.96 13.09 -14.49
CA LYS A 287 -17.31 12.85 -13.08
C LYS A 287 -16.21 12.10 -12.35
N LEU A 288 -15.66 11.04 -12.96
CA LEU A 288 -14.56 10.26 -12.39
C LEU A 288 -13.31 11.12 -12.23
N GLN A 289 -12.94 11.91 -13.23
CA GLN A 289 -11.81 12.85 -13.16
C GLN A 289 -11.99 13.92 -12.08
N THR A 290 -13.22 14.38 -11.87
CA THR A 290 -13.55 15.33 -10.79
C THR A 290 -13.42 14.68 -9.41
N LEU A 291 -13.85 13.43 -9.26
CA LEU A 291 -13.74 12.66 -8.02
C LEU A 291 -12.27 12.51 -7.60
N VAL A 292 -11.38 12.15 -8.53
CA VAL A 292 -9.95 11.91 -8.26
C VAL A 292 -9.07 13.12 -8.55
N SER A 293 -9.65 14.31 -8.72
CA SER A 293 -8.90 15.54 -9.00
C SER A 293 -7.93 15.86 -7.86
N SER A 294 -6.72 16.32 -8.19
CA SER A 294 -5.75 16.80 -7.20
C SER A 294 -6.13 18.15 -6.57
N ASP A 295 -7.18 18.81 -7.04
CA ASP A 295 -7.67 20.08 -6.53
C ASP A 295 -7.96 20.03 -5.03
N GLY A 296 -7.49 21.04 -4.30
CA GLY A 296 -7.64 21.11 -2.84
C GLY A 296 -7.00 19.93 -2.11
N LYS A 297 -5.87 19.41 -2.61
CA LYS A 297 -5.18 18.22 -2.07
C LYS A 297 -6.08 16.98 -2.07
N PHE A 298 -6.74 16.75 -3.20
CA PHE A 298 -7.68 15.63 -3.39
C PHE A 298 -8.94 15.71 -2.52
N LYS A 299 -9.50 16.92 -2.32
CA LYS A 299 -10.64 17.13 -1.42
C LYS A 299 -11.84 16.21 -1.70
N ASN A 300 -12.15 15.94 -2.97
CA ASN A 300 -13.30 15.14 -3.37
C ASN A 300 -13.07 13.66 -3.04
N MET A 301 -11.88 13.13 -3.36
CA MET A 301 -11.51 11.76 -3.04
C MET A 301 -11.41 11.54 -1.53
N ARG A 302 -10.85 12.49 -0.76
CA ARG A 302 -10.84 12.42 0.71
C ARG A 302 -12.26 12.38 1.28
N SER A 303 -13.14 13.25 0.79
CA SER A 303 -14.55 13.24 1.22
C SER A 303 -15.22 11.90 0.89
N ALA A 304 -14.94 11.31 -0.27
CA ALA A 304 -15.49 10.01 -0.65
C ALA A 304 -14.95 8.89 0.25
N LEU A 305 -13.64 8.86 0.52
CA LEU A 305 -12.99 7.91 1.42
C LEU A 305 -13.55 7.95 2.86
N HIS A 306 -13.81 9.15 3.39
CA HIS A 306 -14.36 9.31 4.73
C HIS A 306 -15.85 8.95 4.84
N THR A 307 -16.56 8.87 3.72
CA THR A 307 -18.01 8.60 3.70
C THR A 307 -18.36 7.22 3.17
N CYS A 308 -17.42 6.53 2.52
CA CYS A 308 -17.64 5.17 2.03
C CYS A 308 -17.50 4.14 3.15
N ASP A 309 -18.31 3.10 3.08
CA ASP A 309 -18.13 1.92 3.92
C ASP A 309 -16.98 1.07 3.37
N PRO A 310 -16.06 0.56 4.22
CA PRO A 310 -15.03 -0.39 3.80
C PRO A 310 -15.64 -1.66 3.18
N PRO A 311 -14.91 -2.37 2.31
CA PRO A 311 -13.51 -2.17 1.93
C PRO A 311 -13.32 -1.00 0.94
N CYS A 312 -12.15 -0.35 1.00
CA CYS A 312 -11.78 0.73 0.09
C CYS A 312 -10.26 0.82 -0.09
N ILE A 313 -9.81 1.32 -1.25
CA ILE A 313 -8.38 1.52 -1.55
C ILE A 313 -8.16 3.00 -1.88
N PRO A 314 -7.45 3.75 -1.04
CA PRO A 314 -7.12 5.13 -1.32
C PRO A 314 -5.94 5.25 -2.30
N TYR A 315 -5.80 6.42 -2.92
CA TYR A 315 -4.55 6.77 -3.62
C TYR A 315 -3.46 7.10 -2.60
N LEU A 316 -2.42 6.27 -2.55
CA LEU A 316 -1.35 6.37 -1.54
C LEU A 316 -0.56 7.68 -1.62
N GLY A 317 -0.34 8.21 -2.84
CA GLY A 317 0.47 9.42 -3.06
C GLY A 317 -0.07 10.66 -2.33
N MET A 318 -1.37 10.71 -2.05
CA MET A 318 -2.00 11.74 -1.23
C MET A 318 -1.45 11.74 0.21
N TYR A 319 -1.37 10.58 0.85
CA TYR A 319 -0.85 10.45 2.22
C TYR A 319 0.67 10.59 2.27
N LEU A 320 1.41 10.11 1.26
CA LEU A 320 2.85 10.34 1.20
C LEU A 320 3.20 11.83 1.11
N THR A 321 2.37 12.61 0.41
CA THR A 321 2.52 14.08 0.35
C THR A 321 2.31 14.72 1.73
N ASP A 322 1.28 14.27 2.47
CA ASP A 322 1.02 14.76 3.83
C ASP A 322 2.18 14.40 4.78
N LEU A 323 2.68 13.16 4.72
CA LEU A 323 3.81 12.70 5.52
C LEU A 323 5.09 13.50 5.21
N SER A 324 5.39 13.73 3.93
CA SER A 324 6.54 14.56 3.55
C SER A 324 6.43 15.98 4.09
N PHE A 325 5.23 16.58 4.02
CA PHE A 325 5.02 17.93 4.56
C PHE A 325 5.25 17.99 6.07
N ILE A 326 4.82 16.96 6.81
CA ILE A 326 5.06 16.88 8.26
C ILE A 326 6.55 16.71 8.56
N GLU A 327 7.22 15.84 7.81
CA GLU A 327 8.64 15.52 8.00
C GLU A 327 9.56 16.71 7.74
N GLU A 328 9.30 17.45 6.65
CA GLU A 328 10.09 18.62 6.23
C GLU A 328 9.71 19.89 7.02
N GLY A 329 8.44 20.03 7.38
CA GLY A 329 7.92 21.22 8.06
C GLY A 329 8.12 21.24 9.58
N THR A 330 8.50 20.11 10.19
CA THR A 330 8.59 19.99 11.65
C THR A 330 9.90 19.35 12.09
N SER A 331 10.62 19.99 13.03
CA SER A 331 11.86 19.44 13.61
C SER A 331 11.59 18.19 14.47
N ASN A 332 12.53 17.23 14.44
CA ASN A 332 12.51 16.04 15.31
C ASN A 332 12.81 16.38 16.77
N VAL A 333 13.44 17.52 17.02
CA VAL A 333 13.88 17.98 18.33
C VAL A 333 13.30 19.38 18.58
N THR A 334 12.78 19.58 19.79
CA THR A 334 12.31 20.88 20.29
C THR A 334 13.49 21.82 20.57
N ASP A 335 13.21 23.10 20.78
CA ASP A 335 14.24 24.09 21.09
C ASP A 335 14.99 23.77 22.40
N ASP A 336 14.35 23.04 23.31
CA ASP A 336 14.93 22.56 24.58
C ASP A 336 15.78 21.28 24.43
N GLY A 337 16.00 20.79 23.21
CA GLY A 337 16.76 19.56 22.96
C GLY A 337 15.98 18.26 23.22
N LEU A 338 14.67 18.32 23.47
CA LEU A 338 13.81 17.14 23.70
C LEU A 338 13.21 16.60 22.39
N ILE A 339 12.90 15.30 22.35
CA ILE A 339 12.18 14.69 21.22
C ILE A 339 10.83 15.36 21.01
N ASN A 340 10.54 15.76 19.77
CA ASN A 340 9.29 16.41 19.41
C ASN A 340 8.15 15.38 19.23
N PHE A 341 7.47 15.04 20.32
CA PHE A 341 6.30 14.15 20.30
C PHE A 341 5.08 14.73 19.56
N CYS A 342 5.02 16.03 19.28
CA CYS A 342 3.96 16.60 18.45
C CYS A 342 4.13 16.13 16.99
N LYS A 343 5.36 16.19 16.46
CA LYS A 343 5.68 15.63 15.14
C LYS A 343 5.31 14.15 15.04
N MET A 344 5.74 13.35 16.02
CA MET A 344 5.47 11.91 16.04
C MET A 344 3.95 11.61 16.04
N ARG A 345 3.16 12.40 16.78
CA ARG A 345 1.70 12.29 16.79
C ARG A 345 1.05 12.62 15.44
N MET A 346 1.57 13.62 14.73
CA MET A 346 1.08 14.00 13.40
C MET A 346 1.33 12.87 12.39
N ILE A 347 2.54 12.32 12.36
CA ILE A 347 2.91 11.17 11.50
C ILE A 347 2.01 9.96 11.82
N ALA A 348 1.90 9.60 13.11
CA ALA A 348 1.09 8.47 13.55
C ALA A 348 -0.41 8.64 13.22
N HIS A 349 -0.93 9.88 13.16
CA HIS A 349 -2.31 10.10 12.75
C HIS A 349 -2.54 9.71 11.28
N VAL A 350 -1.65 10.12 10.39
CA VAL A 350 -1.74 9.78 8.96
C VAL A 350 -1.58 8.27 8.74
N ILE A 351 -0.59 7.64 9.38
CA ILE A 351 -0.36 6.19 9.24
C ILE A 351 -1.57 5.38 9.75
N ARG A 352 -2.17 5.78 10.88
CA ARG A 352 -3.37 5.09 11.41
C ARG A 352 -4.55 5.17 10.46
N GLU A 353 -4.71 6.28 9.75
CA GLU A 353 -5.76 6.41 8.74
C GLU A 353 -5.55 5.41 7.59
N ILE A 354 -4.31 5.28 7.09
CA ILE A 354 -3.96 4.27 6.08
C ILE A 354 -4.27 2.86 6.60
N GLN A 355 -3.84 2.55 7.83
CA GLN A 355 -4.08 1.24 8.45
C GLN A 355 -5.56 0.92 8.65
N GLN A 356 -6.40 1.93 8.91
CA GLN A 356 -7.84 1.73 9.01
C GLN A 356 -8.41 1.17 7.72
N TYR A 357 -7.96 1.67 6.57
CA TYR A 357 -8.41 1.16 5.26
C TYR A 357 -7.85 -0.22 4.91
N GLN A 358 -6.73 -0.64 5.52
CA GLN A 358 -6.15 -1.97 5.32
C GLN A 358 -6.91 -3.10 6.05
N GLN A 359 -7.76 -2.77 7.05
CA GLN A 359 -8.37 -3.77 7.94
C GLN A 359 -9.47 -4.61 7.30
N THR A 360 -10.21 -4.06 6.34
CA THR A 360 -11.37 -4.76 5.76
C THR A 360 -10.98 -5.37 4.41
N PRO A 361 -10.98 -6.71 4.28
CA PRO A 361 -10.61 -7.36 3.03
C PRO A 361 -11.74 -7.30 1.99
N TYR A 362 -11.36 -7.28 0.71
CA TYR A 362 -12.30 -7.50 -0.39
C TYR A 362 -12.73 -8.96 -0.47
N ARG A 363 -13.99 -9.21 -0.86
CA ARG A 363 -14.52 -10.54 -1.18
C ARG A 363 -14.46 -10.79 -2.70
N ILE A 364 -13.28 -10.61 -3.27
CA ILE A 364 -13.02 -10.83 -4.69
C ILE A 364 -12.13 -12.06 -4.80
N GLU A 365 -12.56 -13.04 -5.59
CA GLU A 365 -11.77 -14.24 -5.85
C GLU A 365 -10.72 -13.98 -6.93
N TYR A 366 -9.59 -14.67 -6.82
CA TYR A 366 -8.52 -14.59 -7.81
C TYR A 366 -8.98 -15.20 -9.14
N ASN A 367 -8.98 -14.41 -10.21
CA ASN A 367 -9.28 -14.86 -11.56
C ASN A 367 -7.99 -14.87 -12.39
N PRO A 368 -7.39 -16.05 -12.66
CA PRO A 368 -6.10 -16.14 -13.34
C PRO A 368 -6.12 -15.54 -14.74
N LYS A 369 -7.25 -15.63 -15.46
CA LYS A 369 -7.37 -15.13 -16.83
C LYS A 369 -7.21 -13.61 -16.91
N ALA A 370 -7.94 -12.89 -16.06
CA ALA A 370 -7.89 -11.44 -15.99
C ALA A 370 -6.58 -10.95 -15.35
N CYS A 371 -6.05 -11.65 -14.34
CA CYS A 371 -4.74 -11.34 -13.77
C CYS A 371 -3.60 -11.50 -14.78
N ASP A 372 -3.57 -12.59 -15.55
CA ASP A 372 -2.56 -12.82 -16.57
C ASP A 372 -2.58 -11.72 -17.64
N TYR A 373 -3.77 -11.26 -18.04
CA TYR A 373 -3.91 -10.11 -18.95
C TYR A 373 -3.37 -8.81 -18.33
N LEU A 374 -3.71 -8.54 -17.07
CA LEU A 374 -3.34 -7.31 -16.35
C LEU A 374 -1.84 -7.24 -16.00
N LEU A 375 -1.15 -8.37 -15.94
CA LEU A 375 0.25 -8.49 -15.53
C LEU A 375 1.20 -8.75 -16.71
N ASP A 376 0.68 -8.83 -17.95
CA ASP A 376 1.48 -9.10 -19.14
C ASP A 376 2.28 -7.86 -19.58
N PRO A 377 3.62 -7.84 -19.41
CA PRO A 377 4.44 -6.68 -19.73
C PRO A 377 4.53 -6.45 -21.25
N SER A 378 4.26 -7.46 -22.09
CA SER A 378 4.34 -7.33 -23.55
C SER A 378 3.26 -6.43 -24.14
N ARG A 379 2.22 -6.12 -23.35
CA ARG A 379 1.09 -5.27 -23.74
C ARG A 379 1.29 -3.80 -23.40
N GLN A 380 2.41 -3.46 -22.76
CA GLN A 380 2.73 -2.10 -22.35
C GLN A 380 3.71 -1.47 -23.33
N MET A 381 3.39 -0.26 -23.76
CA MET A 381 4.25 0.62 -24.53
C MET A 381 4.85 1.66 -23.59
N ASP A 382 6.09 2.07 -23.87
CA ASP A 382 6.65 3.27 -23.25
C ASP A 382 5.95 4.53 -23.78
N ASP A 383 6.09 5.64 -23.03
CA ASP A 383 5.41 6.90 -23.32
C ASP A 383 5.73 7.46 -24.72
N GLU A 384 6.98 7.32 -25.18
CA GLU A 384 7.38 7.83 -26.50
C GLU A 384 6.74 6.99 -27.60
N THR A 385 6.84 5.65 -27.51
CA THR A 385 6.22 4.76 -28.50
C THR A 385 4.70 4.93 -28.54
N ALA A 386 4.04 5.07 -27.39
CA ALA A 386 2.60 5.34 -27.31
C ALA A 386 2.23 6.68 -27.97
N TYR A 387 3.02 7.73 -27.74
CA TYR A 387 2.80 9.04 -28.35
C TYR A 387 2.99 8.99 -29.88
N GLN A 388 4.01 8.28 -30.37
CA GLN A 388 4.22 8.08 -31.81
C GLN A 388 3.08 7.27 -32.45
N ALA A 389 2.56 6.24 -31.78
CA ALA A 389 1.38 5.51 -32.25
C ALA A 389 0.16 6.44 -32.35
N SER A 390 -0.08 7.27 -31.33
CA SER A 390 -1.14 8.29 -31.34
C SER A 390 -1.01 9.28 -32.51
N LEU A 391 0.21 9.72 -32.85
CA LEU A 391 0.44 10.60 -33.99
C LEU A 391 0.10 9.95 -35.33
N ARG A 392 0.28 8.63 -35.46
CA ARG A 392 -0.13 7.88 -36.66
C ARG A 392 -1.64 7.77 -36.77
N LEU A 393 -2.35 7.61 -35.65
CA LEU A 393 -3.81 7.54 -35.60
C LEU A 393 -4.45 8.89 -35.94
N GLU A 394 -3.99 9.97 -35.31
CA GLU A 394 -4.48 11.32 -35.52
C GLU A 394 -3.30 12.29 -35.72
N PRO A 395 -2.85 12.51 -36.96
CA PRO A 395 -1.76 13.44 -37.26
C PRO A 395 -2.07 14.86 -36.79
N ARG A 396 -1.02 15.63 -36.45
CA ARG A 396 -1.19 17.06 -36.14
C ARG A 396 -1.74 17.77 -37.37
N VAL A 397 -2.77 18.59 -37.18
CA VAL A 397 -3.25 19.47 -38.24
C VAL A 397 -2.14 20.48 -38.52
N SER A 398 -1.43 20.32 -39.64
CA SER A 398 -0.50 21.33 -40.12
C SER A 398 -1.30 22.56 -40.50
N ILE A 399 -1.13 23.66 -39.75
CA ILE A 399 -1.55 24.97 -40.21
C ILE A 399 -0.61 25.32 -41.36
N CYS A 400 -0.98 24.95 -42.59
CA CYS A 400 -0.31 25.43 -43.79
C CYS A 400 -1.00 26.73 -44.21
N PRO A 401 -0.34 27.90 -44.15
CA PRO A 401 -0.97 29.18 -44.49
C PRO A 401 -1.25 29.42 -45.99
N ASP A 402 -1.10 28.43 -46.89
CA ASP A 402 -0.99 28.73 -48.32
C ASP A 402 -1.93 27.97 -49.27
N ALA A 403 -3.03 27.40 -48.77
CA ALA A 403 -4.12 26.97 -49.66
C ALA A 403 -5.08 28.12 -50.06
N ALA A 404 -5.07 29.22 -49.31
CA ALA A 404 -5.94 30.38 -49.57
C ALA A 404 -5.34 31.41 -50.56
N HIS A 405 -4.05 31.33 -50.89
CA HIS A 405 -3.40 32.28 -51.80
C HIS A 405 -3.40 31.84 -53.27
N GLN A 406 -3.52 30.54 -53.56
CA GLN A 406 -3.55 30.06 -54.95
C GLN A 406 -4.92 30.21 -55.63
N THR A 407 -6.01 30.37 -54.88
CA THR A 407 -7.34 30.64 -55.47
C THR A 407 -7.53 32.11 -55.83
N ARG A 408 -6.71 33.03 -55.30
CA ARG A 408 -6.81 34.47 -55.59
C ARG A 408 -6.01 34.91 -56.82
N ILE A 409 -4.97 34.15 -57.20
CA ILE A 409 -4.13 34.48 -58.37
C ILE A 409 -4.73 33.92 -59.68
N LYS A 410 -5.55 32.86 -59.63
CA LYS A 410 -6.24 32.34 -60.84
C LYS A 410 -7.53 33.09 -61.23
N ALA A 411 -7.92 34.11 -60.47
CA ALA A 411 -9.06 34.98 -60.78
C ALA A 411 -8.64 36.36 -61.34
N GLN A 412 -7.34 36.57 -61.60
CA GLN A 412 -6.78 37.82 -62.14
C GLN A 412 -5.93 37.64 -63.41
N HIS A 413 -6.03 36.52 -64.10
CA HIS A 413 -5.46 36.34 -65.44
C HIS A 413 -6.47 35.79 -66.42
#